data_AF-A0A2P5M554-F1
#
_entry.id   AF-A0A2P5M554-F1
#
_cell.length_a   1.000
_cell.length_b   1.000
_cell.length_c   1.000
_cell.angle_alpha   90.00
_cell.angle_beta   90.00
_cell.angle_gamma   90.00
#
_symmetry.space_group_name_H-M   'P 1'
#
loop_
_entity.id
_entity.type
_entity.pdbx_description
1 polymer ?
#
loop_
_entity_poly.entity_id
_entity_poly.type
_entity_poly.pdbx_seq_one_letter_code
_entity_poly.pdbx_strand_id
1 'polypeptide(L)'
;EEKELSDAIDGSGFSFIDLAADKAGTKLGELATASPQSARAIQLAMSQINDYQDFMPDPRDLPEHMNADQFKLRYGSVHSKIYQDMVKQIEQRIAAMPLYGQ
;
A
#
# COMPACT_ATOMS: atom_id res chain seq x y z
N GLU A 1 -7.86 -4.42 3.43
CA GLU A 1 -8.53 -5.34 2.49
C GLU A 1 -10.06 -5.36 2.65
N GLU A 2 -10.61 -5.42 3.88
CA GLU A 2 -12.07 -5.36 4.07
C GLU A 2 -12.71 -4.05 3.58
N LYS A 3 -12.04 -2.90 3.72
CA LYS A 3 -12.49 -1.61 3.18
C LYS A 3 -12.68 -1.66 1.66
N GLU A 4 -11.68 -2.14 0.91
CA GLU A 4 -11.73 -2.20 -0.56
C GLU A 4 -12.80 -3.18 -1.09
N LEU A 5 -13.07 -4.26 -0.35
CA LEU A 5 -14.17 -5.18 -0.65
C LEU A 5 -15.55 -4.57 -0.36
N SER A 6 -15.65 -3.73 0.67
CA SER A 6 -16.87 -2.97 1.00
C SER A 6 -17.14 -1.84 -0.01
N ASP A 7 -16.10 -1.11 -0.43
CA ASP A 7 -16.19 -0.02 -1.40
C ASP A 7 -16.52 -0.52 -2.81
N ALA A 8 -16.24 -1.78 -3.12
CA ALA A 8 -16.67 -2.44 -4.36
C ALA A 8 -18.19 -2.67 -4.44
N ILE A 9 -18.89 -2.68 -3.30
CA ILE A 9 -20.32 -3.02 -3.18
C ILE A 9 -21.19 -1.77 -2.98
N ASP A 10 -20.75 -0.77 -2.21
CA ASP A 10 -21.56 0.41 -1.83
C ASP A 10 -20.78 1.75 -1.84
N GLY A 11 -19.53 1.77 -2.34
CA GLY A 11 -18.60 2.91 -2.32
C GLY A 11 -18.01 3.30 -3.69
N SER A 12 -16.86 3.99 -3.69
CA SER A 12 -16.18 4.50 -4.91
C SER A 12 -15.57 3.42 -5.83
N GLY A 13 -15.67 2.14 -5.46
CA GLY A 13 -14.98 1.02 -6.11
C GLY A 13 -13.62 0.71 -5.48
N PHE A 14 -13.11 -0.50 -5.74
CA PHE A 14 -11.80 -1.01 -5.37
C PHE A 14 -10.66 -0.14 -5.94
N SER A 15 -9.68 0.18 -5.09
CA SER A 15 -8.53 1.03 -5.39
C SER A 15 -7.22 0.39 -4.94
N PHE A 16 -6.33 0.12 -5.90
CA PHE A 16 -4.96 -0.28 -5.56
C PHE A 16 -4.14 0.89 -4.99
N ILE A 17 -4.56 2.15 -5.22
CA ILE A 17 -3.94 3.34 -4.61
C ILE A 17 -4.17 3.30 -3.10
N ASP A 18 -5.40 3.06 -2.67
CA ASP A 18 -5.77 2.97 -1.26
C ASP A 18 -5.06 1.77 -0.61
N LEU A 19 -5.01 0.63 -1.31
CA LEU A 19 -4.28 -0.54 -0.83
C LEU A 19 -2.77 -0.28 -0.67
N ALA A 20 -2.17 0.50 -1.58
CA ALA A 20 -0.76 0.89 -1.46
C ALA A 20 -0.53 1.82 -0.27
N ALA A 21 -1.42 2.78 -0.03
CA ALA A 21 -1.37 3.67 1.13
C ALA A 21 -1.50 2.88 2.45
N ASP A 22 -2.47 1.97 2.54
CA ASP A 22 -2.70 1.11 3.71
C ASP A 22 -1.46 0.26 4.03
N LYS A 23 -0.84 -0.34 3.01
CA LYS A 23 0.36 -1.18 3.17
C LYS A 23 1.58 -0.36 3.58
N ALA A 24 1.79 0.81 2.97
CA ALA A 24 2.88 1.71 3.35
C ALA A 24 2.73 2.19 4.80
N GLY A 25 1.51 2.61 5.17
CA GLY A 25 1.17 3.02 6.54
C GLY A 25 1.35 1.89 7.56
N THR A 26 0.91 0.68 7.24
CA THR A 26 1.10 -0.51 8.08
C THR A 26 2.59 -0.78 8.31
N LYS A 27 3.38 -0.80 7.23
CA LYS A 27 4.83 -1.04 7.32
C LYS A 27 5.55 0.02 8.16
N LEU A 28 5.13 1.28 8.02
CA LEU A 28 5.65 2.38 8.82
C LEU A 28 5.31 2.19 10.30
N GLY A 29 4.06 1.86 10.62
CA GLY A 29 3.61 1.61 11.98
C GLY A 29 4.35 0.44 12.64
N GLU A 30 4.55 -0.66 11.90
CA GLU A 30 5.34 -1.80 12.35
C GLU A 30 6.77 -1.38 12.74
N LEU A 31 7.47 -0.66 11.88
CA LEU A 31 8.83 -0.20 12.17
C LEU A 31 8.87 0.84 13.30
N ALA A 32 7.90 1.76 13.33
CA ALA A 32 7.83 2.79 14.35
C ALA A 32 7.55 2.22 15.75
N THR A 33 6.98 1.02 15.85
CA THR A 33 6.57 0.40 17.12
C THR A 33 7.38 -0.84 17.50
N ALA A 34 8.22 -1.39 16.61
CA ALA A 34 8.98 -2.61 16.84
C ALA A 34 9.95 -2.52 18.04
N SER A 35 10.59 -1.37 18.25
CA SER A 35 11.49 -1.12 19.39
C SER A 35 11.81 0.38 19.54
N PRO A 36 12.29 0.84 20.71
CA PRO A 36 12.74 2.24 20.87
C PRO A 36 13.83 2.66 19.87
N GLN A 37 14.71 1.73 19.49
CA GLN A 37 15.77 1.96 18.50
C GLN A 37 15.16 2.17 17.11
N SER A 38 14.27 1.27 16.69
CA SER A 38 13.57 1.35 15.40
C SER A 38 12.70 2.62 15.31
N ALA A 39 11.99 2.95 16.40
CA ALA A 39 11.19 4.16 16.50
C ALA A 39 12.03 5.43 16.28
N ARG A 40 13.21 5.52 16.90
CA ARG A 40 14.14 6.65 16.72
C ARG A 40 14.70 6.71 15.30
N ALA A 41 15.02 5.56 14.70
CA ALA A 41 15.49 5.51 13.31
C ALA A 41 14.43 6.04 12.34
N ILE A 42 13.17 5.61 12.49
CA ILE A 42 12.05 6.12 11.68
C ILE A 42 11.81 7.61 11.93
N GLN A 43 11.82 8.08 13.18
CA GLN A 43 11.67 9.52 13.48
C GLN A 43 12.77 10.36 12.83
N LEU A 44 14.02 9.91 12.88
CA LEU A 44 15.14 10.59 12.24
C LEU A 44 14.98 10.59 10.72
N ALA A 45 14.68 9.43 10.11
CA ALA A 45 14.46 9.33 8.67
C ALA A 45 13.31 10.25 8.21
N MET A 46 12.16 10.21 8.89
CA MET A 46 11.01 11.07 8.61
C MET A 46 11.32 12.56 8.74
N SER A 47 12.23 12.96 9.65
CA SER A 47 12.66 14.36 9.78
C SER A 47 13.45 14.89 8.58
N GLN A 48 13.98 14.00 7.74
CA GLN A 48 14.78 14.32 6.55
C GLN A 48 14.00 14.19 5.24
N ILE A 49 12.75 13.73 5.31
CA ILE A 49 11.88 13.57 4.14
C ILE A 49 11.46 14.93 3.61
N ASN A 50 11.57 15.10 2.29
CA ASN A 50 11.13 16.32 1.60
C ASN A 50 9.98 16.05 0.63
N ASP A 51 9.78 14.78 0.24
CA ASP A 51 8.75 14.36 -0.70
C ASP A 51 8.01 13.10 -0.20
N TYR A 52 6.74 12.96 -0.56
CA TYR A 52 5.98 11.75 -0.21
C TYR A 52 6.61 10.48 -0.83
N GLN A 53 7.33 10.62 -1.94
CA GLN A 53 8.06 9.54 -2.61
C GLN A 53 9.20 8.95 -1.77
N ASP A 54 9.61 9.62 -0.69
CA ASP A 54 10.61 9.09 0.24
C ASP A 54 10.04 7.95 1.12
N PHE A 55 8.71 7.86 1.25
CA PHE A 55 8.03 6.88 2.09
C PHE A 55 6.81 6.20 1.47
N MET A 56 6.36 6.63 0.29
CA MET A 56 5.26 6.00 -0.44
C MET A 56 5.57 6.00 -1.93
N PRO A 57 5.54 4.84 -2.61
CA PRO A 57 5.73 4.81 -4.05
C PRO A 57 4.61 5.59 -4.75
N ASP A 58 4.93 6.21 -5.89
CA ASP A 58 3.92 6.91 -6.70
C ASP A 58 2.79 5.93 -7.06
N PRO A 59 1.56 6.16 -6.58
CA PRO A 59 0.47 5.21 -6.77
C PRO A 59 -0.33 5.50 -8.03
N ARG A 60 -0.06 6.58 -8.77
CA ARG A 60 -0.90 7.06 -9.88
C ARG A 60 -0.95 6.11 -11.08
N ASP A 61 -0.02 5.16 -11.17
CA ASP A 61 -0.03 4.11 -12.20
C ASP A 61 -0.79 2.85 -11.76
N LEU A 62 -1.28 2.80 -10.52
CA LEU A 62 -2.05 1.68 -9.99
C LEU A 62 -3.52 1.77 -10.42
N PRO A 63 -4.18 0.62 -10.67
CA PRO A 63 -5.59 0.63 -11.06
C PRO A 63 -6.51 1.09 -9.91
N GLU A 64 -7.44 1.98 -10.22
CA GLU A 64 -8.43 2.51 -9.27
C GLU A 64 -9.84 2.57 -9.88
N HIS A 65 -10.82 2.92 -9.06
CA HIS A 65 -12.23 3.09 -9.44
C HIS A 65 -12.89 1.85 -10.07
N MET A 66 -12.55 0.65 -9.59
CA MET A 66 -13.14 -0.59 -10.09
C MET A 66 -14.32 -1.02 -9.22
N ASN A 67 -15.53 -1.05 -9.77
CA ASN A 67 -16.65 -1.69 -9.07
C ASN A 67 -16.43 -3.22 -8.94
N ALA A 68 -17.27 -3.89 -8.15
CA ALA A 68 -17.15 -5.33 -7.91
C ALA A 68 -17.11 -6.18 -9.20
N ASP A 69 -17.92 -5.85 -10.21
CA ASP A 69 -17.96 -6.60 -11.47
C ASP A 69 -16.67 -6.41 -12.29
N GLN A 70 -16.15 -5.18 -12.37
CA GLN A 70 -14.88 -4.88 -13.02
C GLN A 70 -13.71 -5.55 -12.31
N PHE A 71 -13.69 -5.52 -10.97
CA PHE A 71 -12.69 -6.21 -10.17
C PHE A 71 -12.75 -7.73 -10.44
N LYS A 72 -13.93 -8.33 -10.37
CA LYS A 72 -14.13 -9.77 -10.61
C LYS A 72 -13.77 -10.17 -12.04
N LEU A 73 -14.07 -9.34 -13.03
CA LEU A 73 -13.71 -9.62 -14.43
C LEU A 73 -12.18 -9.59 -14.64
N ARG A 74 -11.49 -8.61 -14.05
CA ARG A 74 -10.06 -8.39 -14.27
C ARG A 74 -9.16 -9.25 -13.37
N TYR A 75 -9.57 -9.43 -12.12
CA TYR A 75 -8.78 -10.08 -11.07
C TYR A 75 -9.44 -11.34 -10.53
N GLY A 76 -10.72 -11.62 -10.79
CA GLY A 76 -11.42 -12.80 -10.28
C GLY A 76 -11.76 -12.69 -8.80
N SER A 77 -10.74 -12.73 -7.94
CA SER A 77 -10.85 -12.58 -6.49
C SER A 77 -9.53 -12.11 -5.89
N VAL A 78 -9.55 -11.74 -4.61
CA VAL A 78 -8.33 -11.45 -3.84
C VAL A 78 -7.41 -12.66 -3.67
N HIS A 79 -7.87 -13.87 -3.96
CA HIS A 79 -7.04 -15.09 -3.93
C HIS A 79 -6.47 -15.46 -5.30
N SER A 80 -6.80 -14.70 -6.35
CA SER A 80 -6.26 -14.98 -7.67
C SER A 80 -4.78 -14.66 -7.74
N LYS A 81 -4.07 -15.38 -8.61
CA LYS A 81 -2.66 -15.10 -8.86
C LYS A 81 -2.44 -13.68 -9.41
N ILE A 82 -3.33 -13.18 -10.26
CA ILE A 82 -3.21 -11.85 -10.88
C ILE A 82 -3.32 -10.74 -9.82
N TYR A 83 -4.24 -10.89 -8.86
CA TYR A 83 -4.36 -9.96 -7.73
C TYR A 83 -3.12 -10.01 -6.85
N GLN A 84 -2.70 -11.22 -6.46
CA GLN A 84 -1.54 -11.42 -5.58
C GLN A 84 -0.24 -10.91 -6.22
N ASP A 85 -0.07 -11.06 -7.54
CA ASP A 85 1.05 -10.51 -8.28
C ASP A 85 1.05 -8.96 -8.28
N MET A 86 -0.13 -8.31 -8.32
CA MET A 86 -0.25 -6.85 -8.20
C MET A 86 0.09 -6.39 -6.77
N VAL A 87 -0.45 -7.07 -5.76
CA VAL A 87 -0.14 -6.80 -4.35
C VAL A 87 1.36 -6.93 -4.08
N LYS A 88 1.98 -7.99 -4.58
CA LYS A 88 3.42 -8.22 -4.44
C LYS A 88 4.24 -7.10 -5.09
N GLN A 89 3.82 -6.60 -6.25
CA GLN A 89 4.48 -5.46 -6.90
C GLN A 89 4.40 -4.21 -6.03
N ILE A 90 3.23 -3.93 -5.43
CA ILE A 90 3.06 -2.80 -4.49
C ILE A 90 3.99 -2.97 -3.28
N GLU A 91 4.02 -4.16 -2.68
CA GLU A 91 4.89 -4.45 -1.54
C GLU A 91 6.38 -4.31 -1.88
N GLN A 92 6.80 -4.74 -3.07
CA GLN A 92 8.17 -4.56 -3.56
C GLN A 92 8.52 -3.08 -3.76
N ARG A 93 7.58 -2.28 -4.30
CA ARG A 93 7.77 -0.83 -4.44
C ARG A 93 7.91 -0.16 -3.09
N ILE A 94 7.05 -0.50 -2.12
CA ILE A 94 7.14 0.01 -0.74
C ILE A 94 8.48 -0.39 -0.13
N ALA A 95 8.88 -1.66 -0.18
CA ALA A 95 10.12 -2.14 0.42
C ALA A 95 11.39 -1.47 -0.17
N ALA A 96 11.31 -0.96 -1.40
CA ALA A 96 12.41 -0.25 -2.05
C ALA A 96 12.52 1.24 -1.64
N MET A 97 11.56 1.79 -0.89
CA MET A 97 11.61 3.20 -0.50
C MET A 97 12.71 3.45 0.55
N PRO A 98 13.38 4.62 0.49
CA PRO A 98 14.47 4.97 1.41
C PRO A 98 14.11 4.82 2.90
N LEU A 99 12.86 5.11 3.28
CA LEU A 99 12.41 5.00 4.66
C LEU A 99 12.47 3.57 5.22
N TYR A 100 12.23 2.55 4.39
CA TYR A 100 12.05 1.16 4.86
C TYR A 100 13.29 0.28 4.69
N GLY A 101 14.35 0.78 4.05
CA GLY A 101 15.61 0.07 3.84
C GLY A 101 16.64 0.21 4.96
N GLN A 102 16.23 0.66 6.15
CA GLN A 102 17.09 0.84 7.33
C GLN A 102 17.66 -0.50 7.84
#